data_AF-A0AAD0I658-F1
#
_entry.id   AF-A0AAD0I658-F1
#
_cell.length_a   1.000
_cell.length_b   1.000
_cell.length_c   1.000
_cell.angle_alpha   90.00
_cell.angle_beta   90.00
_cell.angle_gamma   90.00
#
_symmetry.space_group_name_H-M   'P 1'
#
loop_
_entity.id
_entity.type
_entity.pdbx_description
1 polymer ?
#
loop_
_entity_poly.entity_id
_entity_poly.type
_entity_poly.pdbx_seq_one_letter_code
_entity_poly.pdbx_strand_id
1 'polypeptide(L)'
;MTTNTAAKPRIRVPAYQVQHDTAPVVATGSGRMEAFTFGDPEPVTSMRDVWYEGVWLTPDEWYEPPIPLSVLAKSYRATAHHGSALQVKRNILLKTFIPHPLLSRRTFSSLALDYLVFGNGYLEDVRGRLGRRLGLQHRGAKYMRRGENDRYWWVPNYMERVELPAGRTVHLLEPDIDQTIYGVPDYIGSLQSAWLNESATLFRRRYYLNGSHAGFIMYVNDPAHDQKDIDDMRKALKQSKGPGNFRNLFLYSPRGKKDGVQIIPVSEVAAKDEFYNIKNITRDDQLAGHRIPPQLMGVVPQNAAGFGDAEKAAKVYVANELEPLQATFKEINEHVGEEVVRFNPYLLDLEA
;
A
#
# COMPACT_ATOMS: atom_id res chain seq x y z
N MET A 1 -0.73 -11.69 -82.51
CA MET A 1 -1.65 -12.82 -82.74
C MET A 1 -0.89 -14.12 -82.50
N THR A 2 -1.58 -15.10 -81.89
CA THR A 2 -1.31 -16.57 -81.88
C THR A 2 -0.02 -17.04 -81.18
N THR A 3 -0.11 -17.45 -79.90
CA THR A 3 -0.35 -18.82 -79.36
C THR A 3 0.89 -19.71 -79.32
N ASN A 4 1.34 -20.07 -78.11
CA ASN A 4 2.07 -21.32 -77.92
C ASN A 4 1.73 -21.94 -76.55
N THR A 5 1.14 -23.12 -76.63
CA THR A 5 0.75 -24.03 -75.55
C THR A 5 1.98 -24.74 -74.99
N ALA A 6 2.19 -24.70 -73.67
CA ALA A 6 3.12 -25.57 -72.96
C ALA A 6 2.43 -26.25 -71.77
N ALA A 7 2.39 -27.58 -71.81
CA ALA A 7 1.74 -28.45 -70.84
C ALA A 7 2.49 -28.47 -69.48
N LYS A 8 1.75 -28.35 -68.38
CA LYS A 8 2.26 -28.55 -67.01
C LYS A 8 2.08 -30.01 -66.55
N PRO A 9 3.03 -30.59 -65.80
CA PRO A 9 2.98 -31.97 -65.36
C PRO A 9 1.92 -32.17 -64.26
N ARG A 10 1.15 -33.25 -64.38
CA ARG A 10 0.10 -33.66 -63.43
C ARG A 10 0.72 -34.41 -62.25
N ILE A 11 0.63 -33.84 -61.05
CA ILE A 11 0.88 -34.54 -59.77
C ILE A 11 -0.48 -34.97 -59.21
N ARG A 12 -0.64 -36.27 -58.92
CA ARG A 12 -1.85 -36.85 -58.30
C ARG A 12 -1.78 -36.63 -56.78
N VAL A 13 -2.69 -35.82 -56.25
CA VAL A 13 -2.95 -35.71 -54.79
C VAL A 13 -4.08 -36.68 -54.42
N PRO A 14 -4.00 -37.42 -53.30
CA PRO A 14 -5.06 -38.34 -52.89
C PRO A 14 -6.36 -37.59 -52.53
N ALA A 15 -7.48 -38.16 -52.93
CA ALA A 15 -8.82 -37.63 -52.66
C ALA A 15 -9.16 -37.75 -51.17
N TYR A 16 -9.51 -36.63 -50.52
CA TYR A 16 -10.26 -36.68 -49.28
C TYR A 16 -11.70 -37.13 -49.61
N GLN A 17 -12.08 -38.31 -49.12
CA GLN A 17 -13.47 -38.76 -49.14
C GLN A 17 -14.31 -37.84 -48.25
N VAL A 18 -15.26 -37.13 -48.86
CA VAL A 18 -16.35 -36.47 -48.12
C VAL A 18 -17.42 -37.53 -47.89
N GLN A 19 -17.46 -38.06 -46.67
CA GLN A 19 -18.55 -38.92 -46.23
C GLN A 19 -19.70 -38.03 -45.75
N HIS A 20 -20.78 -38.01 -46.53
CA HIS A 20 -22.06 -37.45 -46.10
C HIS A 20 -22.77 -38.47 -45.22
N ASP A 21 -22.62 -38.34 -43.90
CA ASP A 21 -23.53 -38.98 -42.95
C ASP A 21 -24.56 -37.96 -42.48
N THR A 22 -25.75 -38.06 -43.07
CA THR A 22 -26.98 -37.47 -42.55
C THR A 22 -27.41 -38.22 -41.30
N ALA A 23 -27.34 -37.56 -40.14
CA ALA A 23 -27.95 -37.98 -38.88
C ALA A 23 -28.60 -36.77 -38.18
N PRO A 24 -29.65 -36.98 -37.37
CA PRO A 24 -30.76 -36.04 -37.21
C PRO A 24 -30.39 -34.81 -36.40
N VAL A 25 -31.05 -33.69 -36.73
CA VAL A 25 -31.03 -32.45 -35.93
C VAL A 25 -31.64 -32.74 -34.56
N VAL A 26 -30.80 -33.06 -33.59
CA VAL A 26 -31.17 -32.96 -32.17
C VAL A 26 -31.05 -31.48 -31.82
N ALA A 27 -32.18 -30.86 -31.51
CA ALA A 27 -32.19 -29.53 -30.92
C ALA A 27 -31.47 -29.58 -29.56
N THR A 28 -30.16 -29.35 -29.57
CA THR A 28 -29.42 -29.02 -28.36
C THR A 28 -29.76 -27.58 -28.03
N GLY A 29 -30.68 -27.38 -27.07
CA GLY A 29 -30.81 -26.10 -26.40
C GLY A 29 -29.42 -25.67 -25.96
N SER A 30 -28.91 -24.59 -26.56
CA SER A 30 -27.58 -24.09 -26.25
C SER A 30 -27.61 -23.52 -24.84
N GLY A 31 -27.23 -24.33 -23.85
CA GLY A 31 -26.76 -23.81 -22.58
C GLY A 31 -25.55 -22.94 -22.88
N ARG A 32 -25.75 -21.62 -22.91
CA ARG A 32 -24.68 -20.65 -23.15
C ARG A 32 -23.76 -20.66 -21.94
N MET A 33 -22.72 -21.49 -21.96
CA MET A 33 -21.65 -21.47 -20.97
C MET A 33 -20.77 -20.24 -21.23
N GLU A 34 -20.91 -19.22 -20.38
CA GLU A 34 -19.96 -18.12 -20.31
C GLU A 34 -18.98 -18.41 -19.16
N ALA A 35 -17.78 -18.86 -19.51
CA ALA A 35 -16.67 -18.99 -18.58
C ALA A 35 -15.98 -17.63 -18.44
N PHE A 36 -15.95 -17.06 -17.24
CA PHE A 36 -15.08 -15.93 -16.93
C PHE A 36 -13.69 -16.49 -16.61
N THR A 37 -12.69 -16.10 -17.39
CA THR A 37 -11.29 -16.35 -17.07
C THR A 37 -10.92 -15.61 -15.79
N PHE A 38 -10.26 -16.30 -14.85
CA PHE A 38 -9.45 -15.61 -13.84
C PHE A 38 -8.38 -14.86 -14.63
N GLY A 39 -8.24 -13.55 -14.39
CA GLY A 39 -7.26 -12.73 -15.10
C GLY A 39 -5.84 -13.29 -14.95
N ASP A 40 -4.94 -12.86 -15.83
CA ASP A 40 -3.54 -13.30 -15.79
C ASP A 40 -2.96 -13.14 -14.38
N PRO A 41 -2.12 -14.08 -13.90
CA PRO A 41 -1.46 -13.94 -12.61
C PRO A 41 -0.67 -12.64 -12.60
N GLU A 42 -1.01 -11.76 -11.67
CA GLU A 42 -0.29 -10.50 -11.50
C GLU A 42 1.12 -10.85 -10.98
N PRO A 43 2.19 -10.46 -11.71
CA PRO A 43 3.53 -10.76 -11.26
C PRO A 43 3.77 -10.05 -9.93
N VAL A 44 4.10 -10.82 -8.90
CA VAL A 44 4.59 -10.27 -7.63
C VAL A 44 6.01 -9.79 -7.89
N THR A 45 6.14 -8.61 -8.49
CA THR A 45 7.43 -7.98 -8.71
C THR A 45 8.01 -7.53 -7.36
N SER A 46 9.34 -7.51 -7.26
CA SER A 46 10.03 -7.24 -6.00
C SER A 46 9.67 -5.85 -5.49
N MET A 47 9.81 -5.57 -4.19
CA MET A 47 9.51 -4.23 -3.66
C MET A 47 10.27 -3.10 -4.39
N ARG A 48 11.46 -3.41 -4.91
CA ARG A 48 12.26 -2.52 -5.77
C ARG A 48 11.55 -2.18 -7.08
N ASP A 49 10.84 -3.13 -7.68
CA ASP A 49 10.13 -2.92 -8.95
C ASP A 49 8.74 -2.28 -8.78
N VAL A 50 8.11 -2.40 -7.61
CA VAL A 50 6.73 -1.92 -7.44
C VAL A 50 6.67 -0.40 -7.22
N TRP A 51 7.63 0.19 -6.48
CA TRP A 51 7.49 1.61 -6.07
C TRP A 51 8.79 2.42 -5.94
N TYR A 52 9.97 1.80 -6.08
CA TYR A 52 11.22 2.56 -6.12
C TYR A 52 11.54 2.88 -7.59
N GLU A 53 11.09 4.04 -8.06
CA GLU A 53 11.17 4.42 -9.48
C GLU A 53 12.54 5.06 -9.82
N GLY A 54 13.39 5.30 -8.80
CA GLY A 54 14.63 6.06 -8.92
C GLY A 54 14.39 7.57 -8.85
N VAL A 55 15.44 8.37 -9.07
CA VAL A 55 15.34 9.83 -9.05
C VAL A 55 15.77 10.40 -10.39
N TRP A 56 14.90 11.20 -11.00
CA TRP A 56 15.16 11.87 -12.28
C TRP A 56 14.62 13.30 -12.27
N LEU A 57 15.29 14.18 -13.01
CA LEU A 57 14.90 15.57 -13.17
C LEU A 57 13.71 15.68 -14.13
N THR A 58 12.69 16.41 -13.72
CA THR A 58 11.50 16.66 -14.54
C THR A 58 11.68 17.93 -15.38
N PRO A 59 10.87 18.10 -16.46
CA PRO A 59 10.75 19.37 -17.16
C PRO A 59 10.28 20.55 -16.28
N ASP A 60 9.72 20.25 -15.10
CA ASP A 60 9.27 21.25 -14.12
C ASP A 60 10.40 21.72 -13.18
N GLU A 61 11.66 21.40 -13.49
CA GLU A 61 12.87 21.84 -12.78
C GLU A 61 13.13 21.18 -11.41
N TRP A 62 12.36 20.16 -11.03
CA TRP A 62 12.59 19.38 -9.82
C TRP A 62 12.72 17.88 -10.07
N TYR A 63 13.32 17.19 -9.11
CA TYR A 63 13.45 15.74 -9.08
C TYR A 63 12.15 15.10 -8.60
N GLU A 64 11.69 14.04 -9.27
CA GLU A 64 10.63 13.20 -8.68
C GLU A 64 11.19 12.38 -7.51
N PRO A 65 10.44 12.26 -6.39
CA PRO A 65 10.84 11.42 -5.27
C PRO A 65 10.97 9.95 -5.69
N PRO A 66 11.92 9.20 -5.11
CA PRO A 66 12.17 7.80 -5.47
C PRO A 66 10.97 6.90 -5.22
N ILE A 67 10.12 7.28 -4.27
CA ILE A 67 8.87 6.59 -3.94
C ILE A 67 7.74 7.61 -3.98
N PRO A 68 6.59 7.27 -4.59
CA PRO A 68 5.43 8.15 -4.58
C PRO A 68 5.03 8.52 -3.15
N LEU A 69 5.24 9.78 -2.74
CA LEU A 69 4.97 10.23 -1.37
C LEU A 69 3.48 10.08 -0.98
N SER A 70 2.58 10.03 -1.97
CA SER A 70 1.16 9.75 -1.72
C SER A 70 0.91 8.33 -1.21
N VAL A 71 1.72 7.35 -1.63
CA VAL A 71 1.67 5.95 -1.19
C VAL A 71 2.11 5.86 0.27
N LEU A 72 3.23 6.49 0.63
CA LEU A 72 3.69 6.56 2.02
C LEU A 72 2.66 7.25 2.93
N ALA A 73 2.09 8.38 2.48
CA ALA A 73 1.08 9.12 3.24
C ALA A 73 -0.19 8.30 3.52
N LYS A 74 -0.66 7.51 2.55
CA LYS A 74 -1.80 6.60 2.74
C LYS A 74 -1.43 5.45 3.68
N SER A 75 -0.21 4.93 3.55
CA SER A 75 0.27 3.78 4.32
C SER A 75 0.46 4.05 5.80
N TYR A 76 0.69 5.32 6.19
CA TYR A 76 0.81 5.72 7.60
C TYR A 76 -0.32 5.17 8.51
N ARG A 77 -1.53 4.98 7.97
CA ARG A 77 -2.68 4.43 8.71
C ARG A 77 -3.16 3.07 8.21
N ALA A 78 -2.35 2.36 7.42
CA ALA A 78 -2.72 1.04 6.87
C ALA A 78 -3.02 0.01 7.97
N THR A 79 -2.24 0.01 9.04
CA THR A 79 -2.44 -0.88 10.18
C THR A 79 -2.25 -0.14 11.51
N ALA A 80 -2.81 -0.71 12.58
CA ALA A 80 -2.57 -0.22 13.93
C ALA A 80 -1.09 -0.28 14.33
N HIS A 81 -0.36 -1.30 13.90
CA HIS A 81 1.05 -1.50 14.29
C HIS A 81 1.99 -0.52 13.58
N HIS A 82 1.85 -0.38 12.26
CA HIS A 82 2.65 0.55 11.47
C HIS A 82 2.46 2.00 11.93
N GLY A 83 1.21 2.44 12.10
CA GLY A 83 0.91 3.79 12.57
C GLY A 83 1.32 4.03 14.03
N SER A 84 1.13 3.04 14.92
CA SER A 84 1.51 3.15 16.34
C SER A 84 3.03 3.29 16.50
N ALA A 85 3.81 2.51 15.74
CA ALA A 85 5.27 2.57 15.79
C ALA A 85 5.82 4.00 15.55
N LEU A 86 5.33 4.65 14.49
CA LEU A 86 5.70 6.02 14.13
C LEU A 86 5.23 7.03 15.18
N GLN A 87 4.02 6.84 15.71
CA GLN A 87 3.46 7.73 16.74
C GLN A 87 4.22 7.67 18.06
N VAL A 88 4.65 6.47 18.49
CA VAL A 88 5.46 6.31 19.71
C VAL A 88 6.80 7.01 19.56
N LYS A 89 7.51 6.80 18.43
CA LYS A 89 8.76 7.54 18.11
C LYS A 89 8.56 9.05 18.25
N ARG A 90 7.56 9.58 17.54
CA ARG A 90 7.22 11.01 17.58
C ARG A 90 6.89 11.49 19.00
N ASN A 91 6.11 10.73 19.76
CA ASN A 91 5.71 11.13 21.11
C ASN A 91 6.89 11.15 22.09
N ILE A 92 7.84 10.21 21.96
CA ILE A 92 9.07 10.22 22.77
C ILE A 92 9.95 11.41 22.38
N LEU A 93 10.14 11.67 21.08
CA LEU A 93 10.87 12.86 20.61
C LEU A 93 10.26 14.13 21.20
N LEU A 94 8.92 14.25 21.16
CA LEU A 94 8.21 15.38 21.74
C LEU A 94 8.40 15.43 23.25
N LYS A 95 8.29 14.33 23.99
CA LYS A 95 8.51 14.32 25.44
C LYS A 95 9.86 14.95 25.80
N THR A 96 10.91 14.62 25.04
CA THR A 96 12.26 15.13 25.26
C THR A 96 12.49 16.54 24.67
N PHE A 97 11.74 16.96 23.65
CA PHE A 97 11.98 18.23 22.95
C PHE A 97 11.72 19.46 23.83
N ILE A 98 12.67 20.40 23.83
CA ILE A 98 12.57 21.70 24.49
C ILE A 98 12.14 22.74 23.44
N PRO A 99 10.93 23.32 23.54
CA PRO A 99 10.44 24.29 22.55
C PRO A 99 11.28 25.56 22.51
N HIS A 100 11.40 26.14 21.32
CA HIS A 100 12.13 27.38 21.07
C HIS A 100 11.17 28.44 20.50
N PRO A 101 11.37 29.75 20.76
CA PRO A 101 10.56 30.82 20.13
C PRO A 101 10.49 30.72 18.59
N LEU A 102 11.55 30.22 17.95
CA LEU A 102 11.59 30.02 16.49
C LEU A 102 11.03 28.67 16.04
N LEU A 103 10.94 27.68 16.94
CA LEU A 103 10.51 26.33 16.63
C LEU A 103 9.59 25.79 17.72
N SER A 104 8.29 25.97 17.50
CA SER A 104 7.27 25.52 18.45
C SER A 104 7.21 23.99 18.53
N ARG A 105 6.72 23.47 19.66
CA ARG A 105 6.45 22.03 19.85
C ARG A 105 5.54 21.46 18.75
N ARG A 106 4.55 22.23 18.30
CA ARG A 106 3.63 21.82 17.22
C ARG A 106 4.36 21.71 15.89
N THR A 107 5.18 22.70 15.55
CA THR A 107 5.98 22.70 14.32
C THR A 107 6.94 21.51 14.31
N PHE A 108 7.65 21.28 15.42
CA PHE A 108 8.55 20.14 15.57
C PHE A 108 7.80 18.81 15.49
N SER A 109 6.60 18.70 16.07
CA SER A 109 5.75 17.49 15.96
C SER A 109 5.42 17.15 14.50
N SER A 110 5.04 18.15 13.69
CA SER A 110 4.76 17.95 12.27
C SER A 110 6.01 17.57 11.49
N LEU A 111 7.14 18.24 11.76
CA LEU A 111 8.43 17.94 11.13
C LEU A 111 8.88 16.50 11.44
N ALA A 112 8.82 16.11 12.71
CA ALA A 112 9.22 14.78 13.15
C ALA A 112 8.33 13.70 12.53
N LEU A 113 7.03 13.95 12.43
CA LEU A 113 6.12 13.01 11.76
C LEU A 113 6.44 12.88 10.26
N ASP A 114 6.71 13.99 9.58
CA ASP A 114 7.05 13.96 8.16
C ASP A 114 8.37 13.21 7.91
N TYR A 115 9.40 13.50 8.70
CA TYR A 115 10.67 12.76 8.61
C TYR A 115 10.45 11.25 8.83
N LEU A 116 9.70 10.89 9.88
CA LEU A 116 9.41 9.50 10.19
C LEU A 116 8.58 8.79 9.11
N VAL A 117 7.66 9.47 8.41
CA VAL A 117 6.78 8.87 7.39
C VAL A 117 7.42 8.88 6.00
N PHE A 118 8.13 9.93 5.65
CA PHE A 118 8.62 10.15 4.29
C PHE A 118 10.13 9.93 4.16
N GLY A 119 10.86 9.78 5.26
CA GLY A 119 12.31 9.92 5.28
C GLY A 119 12.76 11.36 4.98
N ASN A 120 11.83 12.33 4.98
CA ASN A 120 12.09 13.70 4.55
C ASN A 120 11.38 14.68 5.49
N GLY A 121 12.09 15.68 6.00
CA GLY A 121 11.54 16.76 6.83
C GLY A 121 12.00 18.13 6.33
N TYR A 122 11.05 19.07 6.18
CA TYR A 122 11.35 20.40 5.66
C TYR A 122 10.94 21.52 6.62
N LEU A 123 11.86 22.47 6.80
CA LEU A 123 11.59 23.76 7.46
C LEU A 123 11.97 24.90 6.52
N GLU A 124 11.14 25.94 6.47
CA GLU A 124 11.48 27.22 5.85
C GLU A 124 11.89 28.24 6.91
N ASP A 125 13.04 28.87 6.71
CA ASP A 125 13.50 30.07 7.43
C ASP A 125 12.75 31.31 6.94
N VAL A 126 11.63 31.62 7.60
CA VAL A 126 10.80 32.77 7.26
C VAL A 126 11.42 34.04 7.83
N ARG A 127 11.70 35.00 6.95
CA ARG A 127 12.32 36.29 7.29
C ARG A 127 11.41 37.46 7.00
N GLY A 128 11.43 38.46 7.87
CA GLY A 128 10.74 39.74 7.67
C GLY A 128 11.45 40.60 6.62
N ARG A 129 10.84 41.74 6.28
CA ARG A 129 11.39 42.68 5.27
C ARG A 129 12.80 43.19 5.59
N LEU A 130 13.13 43.30 6.88
CA LEU A 130 14.45 43.72 7.38
C LEU A 130 15.44 42.55 7.49
N GLY A 131 15.13 41.37 6.98
CA GLY A 131 16.01 40.19 7.00
C GLY A 131 16.04 39.41 8.32
N ARG A 132 15.39 39.91 9.39
CA ARG A 132 15.28 39.19 10.67
C ARG A 132 14.43 37.93 10.51
N ARG A 133 14.93 36.80 11.04
CA ARG A 133 14.18 35.54 11.16
C ARG A 133 12.98 35.71 12.08
N LEU A 134 11.80 35.36 11.57
CA LEU A 134 10.53 35.41 12.30
C LEU A 134 10.20 34.06 12.95
N GLY A 135 10.56 32.96 12.29
CA GLY A 135 10.34 31.60 12.78
C GLY A 135 10.59 30.56 11.70
N LEU A 136 10.75 29.32 12.12
CA LEU A 136 10.86 28.17 11.23
C LEU A 136 9.47 27.62 10.96
N GLN A 137 9.08 27.57 9.69
CA GLN A 137 7.78 27.03 9.28
C GLN A 137 7.95 25.62 8.73
N HIS A 138 7.17 24.69 9.26
CA HIS A 138 7.08 23.35 8.68
C HIS A 138 6.45 23.41 7.29
N ARG A 139 7.10 22.79 6.31
CA ARG A 139 6.57 22.57 4.97
C ARG A 139 6.30 21.08 4.81
N GLY A 140 5.06 20.72 4.50
CA GLY A 140 4.64 19.32 4.42
C GLY A 140 5.43 18.56 3.36
N ALA A 141 6.20 17.56 3.76
CA ALA A 141 7.16 16.85 2.91
C ALA A 141 6.51 16.20 1.68
N LYS A 142 5.27 15.70 1.81
CA LYS A 142 4.45 15.19 0.70
C LYS A 142 4.37 16.16 -0.49
N TYR A 143 4.36 17.47 -0.20
CA TYR A 143 4.16 18.53 -1.18
C TYR A 143 5.46 19.26 -1.53
N MET A 144 6.58 18.87 -0.95
CA MET A 144 7.87 19.47 -1.27
C MET A 144 8.50 18.75 -2.47
N ARG A 145 9.19 19.52 -3.31
CA ARG A 145 10.03 19.03 -4.39
C ARG A 145 11.38 19.72 -4.32
N ARG A 146 12.45 18.93 -4.44
CA ARG A 146 13.83 19.39 -4.54
C ARG A 146 14.26 19.38 -5.99
N GLY A 147 14.93 20.41 -6.46
CA GLY A 147 15.53 20.47 -7.79
C GLY A 147 17.03 20.72 -7.71
N GLU A 148 17.60 21.09 -8.85
CA GLU A 148 19.03 21.37 -8.93
C GLU A 148 19.44 22.59 -8.10
N ASN A 149 20.70 22.61 -7.66
CA ASN A 149 21.30 23.72 -6.92
C ASN A 149 20.54 24.10 -5.64
N ASP A 150 19.98 23.11 -4.95
CA ASP A 150 19.28 23.27 -3.67
C ASP A 150 18.07 24.23 -3.74
N ARG A 151 17.41 24.23 -4.91
CA ARG A 151 16.12 24.88 -5.11
C ARG A 151 14.99 23.97 -4.61
N TYR A 152 13.97 24.58 -4.03
CA TYR A 152 12.83 23.86 -3.46
C TYR A 152 11.53 24.48 -3.91
N TRP A 153 10.55 23.62 -4.18
CA TRP A 153 9.21 24.00 -4.56
C TRP A 153 8.20 23.39 -3.59
N TRP A 154 7.18 24.16 -3.28
CA TRP A 154 5.97 23.69 -2.63
C TRP A 154 4.87 23.52 -3.67
N VAL A 155 4.41 22.28 -3.83
CA VAL A 155 3.49 21.82 -4.87
C VAL A 155 2.34 21.02 -4.22
N PRO A 156 1.34 21.68 -3.62
CA PRO A 156 0.19 21.02 -3.01
C PRO A 156 -0.73 20.33 -4.03
N ASN A 157 -0.77 20.85 -5.25
CA ASN A 157 -1.59 20.36 -6.36
C ASN A 157 -0.95 20.78 -7.70
N TYR A 158 -1.51 20.33 -8.82
CA TYR A 158 -0.94 20.57 -10.15
C TYR A 158 -1.02 22.03 -10.62
N MET A 159 -1.91 22.83 -10.04
CA MET A 159 -2.13 24.23 -10.46
C MET A 159 -1.29 25.21 -9.63
N GLU A 160 -1.04 24.89 -8.37
CA GLU A 160 -0.30 25.71 -7.42
C GLU A 160 1.10 25.15 -7.27
N ARG A 161 2.08 25.88 -7.83
CA ARG A 161 3.50 25.66 -7.57
C ARG A 161 4.14 26.97 -7.10
N VAL A 162 4.89 26.90 -6.01
CA VAL A 162 5.60 28.05 -5.43
C VAL A 162 7.04 27.65 -5.18
N GLU A 163 7.97 28.35 -5.82
CA GLU A 163 9.39 28.24 -5.49
C GLU A 163 9.66 28.92 -4.15
N LEU A 164 10.35 28.23 -3.25
CA LEU A 164 10.77 28.77 -1.97
C LEU A 164 12.06 29.59 -2.14
N PRO A 165 12.29 30.61 -1.31
CA PRO A 165 13.52 31.39 -1.38
C PRO A 165 14.77 30.52 -1.23
N ALA A 166 15.73 30.69 -2.15
CA ALA A 166 16.99 29.96 -2.15
C ALA A 166 17.76 30.14 -0.82
N GLY A 167 18.36 29.05 -0.33
CA GLY A 167 19.12 29.03 0.92
C GLY A 167 18.28 29.26 2.18
N ARG A 168 16.94 29.18 2.09
CA ARG A 168 16.03 29.30 3.26
C ARG A 168 15.28 28.02 3.57
N THR A 169 15.55 26.92 2.89
CA THR A 169 14.92 25.63 3.18
C THR A 169 15.93 24.73 3.86
N VAL A 170 15.58 24.19 5.02
CA VAL A 170 16.30 23.09 5.66
C VAL A 170 15.61 21.80 5.23
N HIS A 171 16.36 20.90 4.62
CA HIS A 171 15.90 19.58 4.22
C HIS A 171 16.65 18.51 5.02
N LEU A 172 15.98 17.95 6.02
CA LEU A 172 16.46 16.74 6.69
C LEU A 172 16.04 15.52 5.87
N LEU A 173 16.98 14.60 5.64
CA LEU A 173 16.72 13.38 4.89
C LEU A 173 17.31 12.16 5.59
N GLU A 174 16.59 11.05 5.56
CA GLU A 174 17.10 9.72 5.92
C GLU A 174 17.97 9.22 4.75
N PRO A 175 19.26 8.91 4.94
CA PRO A 175 20.13 8.50 3.85
C PRO A 175 19.61 7.29 3.09
N ASP A 176 19.80 7.32 1.77
CA ASP A 176 19.42 6.23 0.87
C ASP A 176 20.66 5.71 0.12
N ILE A 177 20.63 4.43 -0.24
CA ILE A 177 21.75 3.73 -0.87
C ILE A 177 21.83 4.08 -2.36
N ASP A 178 20.67 4.28 -3.00
CA ASP A 178 20.57 4.42 -4.45
C ASP A 178 20.71 5.90 -4.89
N GLN A 179 20.56 6.89 -4.00
CA GLN A 179 20.61 8.33 -4.31
C GLN A 179 20.79 9.23 -3.06
N THR A 180 21.11 10.52 -3.25
CA THR A 180 21.39 11.49 -2.17
C THR A 180 20.51 12.76 -2.22
N ILE A 181 19.45 12.75 -3.01
CA ILE A 181 18.56 13.89 -3.30
C ILE A 181 17.39 13.94 -2.31
N TYR A 182 16.71 12.81 -2.09
CA TYR A 182 15.63 12.63 -1.14
C TYR A 182 16.02 11.59 -0.09
N GLY A 183 15.30 11.57 1.02
CA GLY A 183 15.42 10.47 1.97
C GLY A 183 14.39 9.37 1.72
N VAL A 184 14.69 8.18 2.24
CA VAL A 184 13.84 6.99 2.14
C VAL A 184 13.70 6.38 3.54
N PRO A 185 12.48 6.14 4.04
CA PRO A 185 12.31 5.62 5.39
C PRO A 185 12.68 4.13 5.49
N ASP A 186 13.48 3.78 6.51
CA ASP A 186 13.93 2.40 6.79
C ASP A 186 12.81 1.34 6.80
N TYR A 187 11.63 1.70 7.27
CA TYR A 187 10.52 0.74 7.41
C TYR A 187 10.01 0.22 6.06
N ILE A 188 10.45 0.80 4.94
CA ILE A 188 9.99 0.46 3.61
C ILE A 188 9.99 -1.06 3.39
N GLY A 189 11.02 -1.78 3.81
CA GLY A 189 11.08 -3.25 3.69
C GLY A 189 9.89 -4.01 4.31
N SER A 190 9.19 -3.41 5.28
CA SER A 190 8.01 -3.99 5.94
C SER A 190 6.66 -3.52 5.38
N LEU A 191 6.67 -2.64 4.37
CA LEU A 191 5.46 -1.98 3.86
C LEU A 191 4.51 -2.96 3.16
N GLN A 192 5.06 -3.94 2.43
CA GLN A 192 4.26 -5.01 1.82
C GLN A 192 3.54 -5.83 2.90
N SER A 193 4.22 -6.13 4.01
CA SER A 193 3.61 -6.79 5.16
C SER A 193 2.50 -5.93 5.77
N ALA A 194 2.69 -4.61 5.87
CA ALA A 194 1.63 -3.70 6.34
C ALA A 194 0.38 -3.73 5.42
N TRP A 195 0.56 -3.70 4.10
CA TRP A 195 -0.57 -3.75 3.15
C TRP A 195 -1.25 -5.10 3.07
N LEU A 196 -0.49 -6.19 3.17
CA LEU A 196 -1.05 -7.54 3.27
C LEU A 196 -1.90 -7.68 4.54
N ASN A 197 -1.41 -7.13 5.65
CA ASN A 197 -2.11 -7.11 6.94
C ASN A 197 -3.40 -6.25 6.89
N GLU A 198 -3.36 -5.10 6.22
CA GLU A 198 -4.53 -4.26 5.95
C GLU A 198 -5.55 -5.01 5.09
N SER A 199 -5.10 -5.59 3.98
CA SER A 199 -5.91 -6.38 3.04
C SER A 199 -6.62 -7.54 3.74
N ALA A 200 -5.91 -8.29 4.60
CA ALA A 200 -6.50 -9.35 5.41
C ALA A 200 -7.61 -8.82 6.35
N THR A 201 -7.44 -7.63 6.91
CA THR A 201 -8.44 -6.98 7.78
C THR A 201 -9.68 -6.56 6.97
N LEU A 202 -9.47 -5.93 5.82
CA LEU A 202 -10.54 -5.51 4.92
C LEU A 202 -11.31 -6.71 4.37
N PHE A 203 -10.62 -7.78 4.01
CA PHE A 203 -11.23 -9.04 3.58
C PHE A 203 -12.14 -9.59 4.67
N ARG A 204 -11.65 -9.75 5.91
CA ARG A 204 -12.45 -10.25 7.03
C ARG A 204 -13.67 -9.38 7.30
N ARG A 205 -13.51 -8.04 7.27
CA ARG A 205 -14.64 -7.12 7.44
C ARG A 205 -15.68 -7.28 6.34
N ARG A 206 -15.27 -7.40 5.07
CA ARG A 206 -16.18 -7.67 3.94
C ARG A 206 -16.84 -9.04 4.08
N TYR A 207 -16.10 -10.07 4.48
CA TYR A 207 -16.64 -11.40 4.72
C TYR A 207 -17.73 -11.39 5.79
N TYR A 208 -17.52 -10.72 6.92
CA TYR A 208 -18.55 -10.55 7.96
C TYR A 208 -19.77 -9.74 7.47
N LEU A 209 -19.55 -8.63 6.77
CA LEU A 209 -20.65 -7.81 6.23
C LEU A 209 -21.50 -8.53 5.18
N ASN A 210 -20.93 -9.53 4.50
CA ASN A 210 -21.62 -10.36 3.50
C ASN A 210 -22.17 -11.67 4.07
N GLY A 211 -22.42 -11.76 5.38
CA GLY A 211 -23.04 -12.93 6.00
C GLY A 211 -22.12 -14.14 6.11
N SER A 212 -20.80 -13.95 6.17
CA SER A 212 -19.79 -15.02 6.25
C SER A 212 -19.71 -15.91 5.00
N HIS A 213 -19.94 -15.35 3.81
CA HIS A 213 -19.70 -16.06 2.55
C HIS A 213 -18.80 -15.24 1.63
N ALA A 214 -17.82 -15.89 1.00
CA ALA A 214 -16.92 -15.29 0.02
C ALA A 214 -17.47 -15.34 -1.42
N GLY A 215 -18.79 -15.55 -1.57
CA GLY A 215 -19.46 -15.87 -2.83
C GLY A 215 -19.67 -17.38 -3.03
N PHE A 216 -20.62 -17.72 -3.89
CA PHE A 216 -20.98 -19.10 -4.20
C PHE A 216 -21.22 -19.29 -5.71
N ILE A 217 -21.10 -20.54 -6.16
CA ILE A 217 -21.52 -20.99 -7.48
C ILE A 217 -22.91 -21.60 -7.30
N MET A 218 -23.93 -20.96 -7.86
CA MET A 218 -25.27 -21.54 -7.97
C MET A 218 -25.33 -22.39 -9.23
N TYR A 219 -25.36 -23.70 -9.06
CA TYR A 219 -25.51 -24.67 -10.13
C TYR A 219 -26.98 -25.08 -10.23
N VAL A 220 -27.63 -24.78 -11.34
CA VAL A 220 -29.01 -25.19 -11.61
C VAL A 220 -28.99 -26.23 -12.72
N ASN A 221 -29.46 -27.42 -12.43
CA ASN A 221 -29.52 -28.53 -13.39
C ASN A 221 -30.94 -28.99 -13.75
N ASP A 222 -31.93 -28.46 -13.03
CA ASP A 222 -33.34 -28.72 -13.33
C ASP A 222 -33.66 -28.21 -14.74
N PRO A 223 -34.24 -29.04 -15.63
CA PRO A 223 -34.85 -28.54 -16.86
C PRO A 223 -35.99 -27.59 -16.52
N ALA A 224 -35.65 -26.33 -16.22
CA ALA A 224 -36.61 -25.25 -16.01
C ALA A 224 -37.58 -25.22 -17.19
N HIS A 225 -38.87 -25.30 -16.88
CA HIS A 225 -39.92 -25.29 -17.90
C HIS A 225 -40.16 -23.88 -18.47
N ASP A 226 -39.61 -22.83 -17.85
CA ASP A 226 -39.72 -21.43 -18.28
C ASP A 226 -38.36 -20.70 -18.27
N GLN A 227 -37.99 -20.12 -19.41
CA GLN A 227 -36.78 -19.32 -19.60
C GLN A 227 -36.82 -18.03 -18.76
N LYS A 228 -38.02 -17.51 -18.49
CA LYS A 228 -38.24 -16.29 -17.71
C LYS A 228 -37.75 -16.44 -16.27
N ASP A 229 -37.96 -17.59 -15.65
CA ASP A 229 -37.54 -17.86 -14.27
C ASP A 229 -36.00 -17.93 -14.15
N ILE A 230 -35.32 -18.46 -15.17
CA ILE A 230 -33.84 -18.45 -15.23
C ILE A 230 -33.32 -17.02 -15.34
N ASP A 231 -33.97 -16.19 -16.17
CA ASP A 231 -33.54 -14.82 -16.38
C ASP A 231 -33.83 -13.94 -15.15
N ASP A 232 -34.95 -14.17 -14.45
CA ASP A 232 -35.27 -13.53 -13.18
C ASP A 232 -34.32 -13.96 -12.05
N MET A 233 -33.95 -15.25 -11.96
CA MET A 233 -32.91 -15.72 -11.05
C MET A 233 -31.54 -15.11 -11.38
N ARG A 234 -31.17 -15.05 -12.66
CA ARG A 234 -29.92 -14.41 -13.11
C ARG A 234 -29.91 -12.92 -12.76
N LYS A 235 -31.03 -12.23 -12.94
CA LYS A 235 -31.20 -10.81 -12.60
C LYS A 235 -31.11 -10.61 -11.09
N ALA A 236 -31.77 -11.46 -10.30
CA ALA A 236 -31.70 -11.43 -8.84
C ALA A 236 -30.27 -11.67 -8.33
N LEU A 237 -29.51 -12.61 -8.89
CA LEU A 237 -28.10 -12.84 -8.54
C LEU A 237 -27.19 -11.68 -8.95
N LYS A 238 -27.42 -11.07 -10.11
CA LYS A 238 -26.67 -9.89 -10.58
C LYS A 238 -26.96 -8.65 -9.73
N GLN A 239 -28.18 -8.54 -9.20
CA GLN A 239 -28.62 -7.47 -8.30
C GLN A 239 -28.26 -7.74 -6.82
N SER A 240 -28.11 -9.01 -6.43
CA SER A 240 -27.61 -9.46 -5.13
C SER A 240 -26.08 -9.30 -5.05
N LYS A 241 -25.62 -8.06 -5.27
CA LYS A 241 -24.30 -7.64 -4.84
C LYS A 241 -24.42 -7.26 -3.38
N GLY A 242 -24.02 -8.15 -2.49
CA GLY A 242 -23.73 -7.78 -1.11
C GLY A 242 -22.70 -6.64 -1.05
N PRO A 243 -22.66 -5.84 0.03
CA PRO A 243 -21.68 -4.78 0.18
C PRO A 243 -20.25 -5.35 0.22
N GLY A 244 -19.57 -5.27 -0.92
CA GLY A 244 -18.14 -5.54 -1.07
C GLY A 244 -17.83 -6.71 -2.00
N ASN A 245 -17.28 -6.39 -3.17
CA ASN A 245 -16.45 -7.13 -4.15
C ASN A 245 -16.54 -8.66 -4.36
N PHE A 246 -17.29 -9.46 -3.60
CA PHE A 246 -17.48 -10.89 -3.89
C PHE A 246 -18.49 -11.06 -5.02
N ARG A 247 -18.15 -11.92 -5.99
CA ARG A 247 -18.99 -12.20 -7.16
C ARG A 247 -19.54 -13.62 -7.04
N ASN A 248 -20.85 -13.76 -7.18
CA ASN A 248 -21.50 -15.07 -7.29
C ASN A 248 -21.45 -15.53 -8.76
N LEU A 249 -21.27 -16.82 -8.98
CA LEU A 249 -21.32 -17.42 -10.32
C LEU A 249 -22.63 -18.19 -10.47
N PHE A 250 -23.29 -18.03 -11.61
CA PHE A 250 -24.48 -18.81 -11.95
C PHE A 250 -24.12 -19.77 -13.09
N LEU A 251 -24.26 -21.07 -12.86
CA LEU A 251 -24.01 -22.12 -13.85
C LEU A 251 -25.32 -22.87 -14.11
N TYR A 252 -25.82 -22.77 -15.34
CA TYR A 252 -27.02 -23.49 -15.78
C TYR A 252 -26.63 -24.66 -16.69
N SER A 253 -26.96 -25.88 -16.29
CA SER A 253 -26.62 -27.11 -17.02
C SER A 253 -27.81 -28.09 -16.96
N PRO A 254 -28.81 -27.92 -17.85
CA PRO A 254 -30.03 -28.71 -17.82
C PRO A 254 -29.72 -30.21 -18.00
N ARG A 255 -30.37 -31.07 -17.20
CA ARG A 255 -30.18 -32.54 -17.14
C ARG A 255 -28.86 -33.03 -16.50
N GLY A 256 -28.24 -32.22 -15.64
CA GLY A 256 -27.14 -32.66 -14.76
C GLY A 256 -27.57 -33.67 -13.68
N LYS A 257 -26.62 -34.29 -12.97
CA LYS A 257 -26.90 -35.30 -11.93
C LYS A 257 -27.10 -34.73 -10.52
N LYS A 258 -27.98 -35.45 -9.80
CA LYS A 258 -28.35 -35.55 -8.37
C LYS A 258 -29.22 -34.47 -7.69
N ASP A 259 -29.00 -33.16 -7.82
CA ASP A 259 -29.88 -32.15 -7.16
C ASP A 259 -30.26 -30.97 -8.07
N GLY A 260 -31.56 -30.61 -8.16
CA GLY A 260 -32.13 -29.58 -9.06
C GLY A 260 -31.44 -28.21 -9.04
N VAL A 261 -31.06 -27.78 -7.84
CA VAL A 261 -30.33 -26.54 -7.56
C VAL A 261 -29.30 -26.84 -6.47
N GLN A 262 -28.03 -26.50 -6.71
CA GLN A 262 -26.94 -26.64 -5.77
C GLN A 262 -26.24 -25.30 -5.54
N ILE A 263 -25.91 -25.00 -4.30
CA ILE A 263 -25.03 -23.89 -3.93
C ILE A 263 -23.69 -24.50 -3.58
N ILE A 264 -22.69 -24.27 -4.44
CA ILE A 264 -21.32 -24.70 -4.20
C ILE A 264 -20.56 -23.49 -3.63
N PRO A 265 -20.19 -23.48 -2.34
CA PRO A 265 -19.40 -22.39 -1.79
C PRO A 265 -18.03 -22.35 -2.49
N VAL A 266 -17.61 -21.16 -2.97
CA VAL A 266 -16.32 -21.02 -3.67
C VAL A 266 -15.14 -21.20 -2.71
N SER A 267 -15.36 -20.95 -1.41
CA SER A 267 -14.44 -21.33 -0.34
C SER A 267 -15.04 -20.93 1.00
N GLU A 268 -15.16 -21.87 1.93
CA GLU A 268 -15.67 -21.56 3.26
C GLU A 268 -14.76 -22.00 4.42
N VAL A 269 -13.74 -22.87 4.24
CA VAL A 269 -13.15 -23.52 5.43
C VAL A 269 -11.62 -23.72 5.49
N ALA A 270 -10.82 -23.49 4.43
CA ALA A 270 -9.35 -23.66 4.56
C ALA A 270 -8.59 -22.40 5.04
N ALA A 271 -9.20 -21.21 5.00
CA ALA A 271 -8.48 -19.94 5.17
C ALA A 271 -8.49 -19.35 6.60
N LYS A 272 -9.27 -19.92 7.54
CA LYS A 272 -9.36 -19.35 8.90
C LYS A 272 -8.01 -19.34 9.61
N ASP A 273 -7.23 -20.41 9.47
CA ASP A 273 -5.90 -20.54 10.09
C ASP A 273 -4.87 -19.63 9.39
N GLU A 274 -4.94 -19.51 8.07
CA GLU A 274 -4.03 -18.67 7.29
C GLU A 274 -4.17 -17.17 7.61
N PHE A 275 -5.38 -16.64 7.80
CA PHE A 275 -5.54 -15.22 8.14
C PHE A 275 -4.90 -14.86 9.49
N TYR A 276 -4.96 -15.76 10.47
CA TYR A 276 -4.30 -15.55 11.75
C TYR A 276 -2.77 -15.54 11.58
N ASN A 277 -2.24 -16.51 10.83
CA ASN A 277 -0.80 -16.60 10.55
C ASN A 277 -0.30 -15.37 9.78
N ILE A 278 -0.99 -14.97 8.70
CA ILE A 278 -0.69 -13.76 7.95
C ILE A 278 -0.65 -12.55 8.88
N LYS A 279 -1.66 -12.36 9.75
CA LYS A 279 -1.72 -11.21 10.66
C LYS A 279 -0.59 -11.18 11.68
N ASN A 280 -0.12 -12.34 12.16
CA ASN A 280 0.99 -12.41 13.11
C ASN A 280 2.35 -12.21 12.43
N ILE A 281 2.63 -12.92 11.34
CA ILE A 281 3.90 -12.78 10.61
C ILE A 281 4.08 -11.34 10.14
N THR A 282 3.05 -10.80 9.48
CA THR A 282 3.12 -9.43 8.98
C THR A 282 3.15 -8.38 10.10
N ARG A 283 2.60 -8.67 11.30
CA ARG A 283 2.80 -7.81 12.47
C ARG A 283 4.28 -7.80 12.83
N ASP A 284 4.89 -8.97 12.96
CA ASP A 284 6.28 -9.11 13.41
C ASP A 284 7.25 -8.46 12.40
N ASP A 285 6.99 -8.56 11.10
CA ASP A 285 7.73 -7.81 10.06
C ASP A 285 7.63 -6.30 10.25
N GLN A 286 6.44 -5.79 10.61
CA GLN A 286 6.26 -4.35 10.90
C GLN A 286 7.01 -3.94 12.17
N LEU A 287 7.06 -4.80 13.20
CA LEU A 287 7.85 -4.54 14.41
C LEU A 287 9.34 -4.44 14.05
N ALA A 288 9.83 -5.39 13.23
CA ALA A 288 11.21 -5.45 12.79
C ALA A 288 11.58 -4.25 11.92
N GLY A 289 10.74 -3.91 10.93
CA GLY A 289 10.97 -2.76 10.04
C GLY A 289 11.00 -1.42 10.77
N HIS A 290 10.27 -1.28 11.88
CA HIS A 290 10.31 -0.08 12.73
C HIS A 290 11.32 -0.13 13.87
N ARG A 291 11.92 -1.31 14.13
CA ARG A 291 12.84 -1.59 15.25
C ARG A 291 12.28 -1.21 16.62
N ILE A 292 10.96 -1.30 16.80
CA ILE A 292 10.29 -0.87 18.03
C ILE A 292 9.87 -2.06 18.92
N PRO A 293 10.14 -2.03 20.23
CA PRO A 293 9.66 -3.06 21.13
C PRO A 293 8.14 -3.15 21.16
N PRO A 294 7.54 -4.36 21.10
CA PRO A 294 6.09 -4.54 21.07
C PRO A 294 5.37 -3.95 22.30
N GLN A 295 6.02 -3.94 23.46
CA GLN A 295 5.50 -3.36 24.70
C GLN A 295 5.15 -1.87 24.56
N LEU A 296 5.96 -1.12 23.81
CA LEU A 296 5.78 0.33 23.66
C LEU A 296 4.60 0.68 22.76
N MET A 297 4.15 -0.27 21.94
CA MET A 297 2.99 -0.10 21.05
C MET A 297 1.68 -0.62 21.62
N GLY A 298 1.68 -1.11 22.87
CA GLY A 298 0.50 -1.71 23.48
C GLY A 298 0.13 -3.07 22.88
N VAL A 299 1.09 -3.79 22.29
CA VAL A 299 0.85 -5.18 21.85
C VAL A 299 0.69 -6.05 23.09
N VAL A 300 -0.34 -6.91 23.09
CA VAL A 300 -0.57 -7.88 24.17
C VAL A 300 0.20 -9.17 23.84
N PRO A 301 1.01 -9.70 24.77
CA PRO A 301 1.74 -10.95 24.56
C PRO A 301 0.77 -12.12 24.41
N GLN A 302 1.10 -13.07 23.52
CA GLN A 302 0.28 -14.27 23.28
C GLN A 302 0.72 -15.46 24.16
N ASN A 303 1.88 -15.38 24.80
CA ASN A 303 2.46 -16.42 25.65
C ASN A 303 2.45 -16.00 27.13
N ALA A 304 2.41 -16.99 28.03
CA ALA A 304 2.37 -16.77 29.47
C ALA A 304 3.63 -16.07 30.03
N ALA A 305 4.76 -16.13 29.32
CA ALA A 305 6.02 -15.50 29.72
C ALA A 305 6.03 -13.97 29.51
N GLY A 306 5.10 -13.41 28.72
CA GLY A 306 5.07 -11.98 28.41
C GLY A 306 6.28 -11.50 27.58
N PHE A 307 6.45 -10.18 27.50
CA PHE A 307 7.59 -9.55 26.81
C PHE A 307 8.76 -9.16 27.73
N GLY A 308 8.67 -9.45 29.03
CA GLY A 308 9.64 -9.01 30.03
C GLY A 308 9.49 -7.54 30.45
N ASP A 309 10.58 -6.97 30.96
CA ASP A 309 10.62 -5.62 31.54
C ASP A 309 10.48 -4.51 30.48
N ALA A 310 9.37 -3.77 30.56
CA ALA A 310 9.05 -2.70 29.62
C ALA A 310 9.93 -1.45 29.80
N GLU A 311 10.37 -1.16 31.03
CA GLU A 311 11.25 -0.03 31.31
C GLU A 311 12.63 -0.28 30.70
N LYS A 312 13.19 -1.48 30.86
CA LYS A 312 14.46 -1.85 30.23
C LYS A 312 14.37 -1.81 28.71
N ALA A 313 13.27 -2.31 28.14
CA ALA A 313 13.03 -2.24 26.70
C ALA A 313 12.95 -0.78 26.21
N ALA A 314 12.26 0.11 26.94
CA ALA A 314 12.18 1.53 26.63
C ALA A 314 13.56 2.21 26.66
N LYS A 315 14.37 1.94 27.68
CA LYS A 315 15.72 2.52 27.83
C LYS A 315 16.65 2.10 26.67
N VAL A 316 16.68 0.82 26.33
CA VAL A 316 17.48 0.30 25.20
C VAL A 316 17.00 0.89 23.87
N TYR A 317 15.69 0.97 23.68
CA TYR A 317 15.10 1.56 22.49
C TYR A 317 15.45 3.04 22.34
N VAL A 318 15.32 3.82 23.42
CA VAL A 318 15.61 5.24 23.35
C VAL A 318 17.08 5.50 23.04
N ALA A 319 17.99 4.80 23.71
CA ALA A 319 19.43 4.95 23.51
C ALA A 319 19.87 4.63 22.07
N ASN A 320 19.28 3.60 21.44
CA ASN A 320 19.74 3.13 20.12
C ASN A 320 18.92 3.64 18.93
N GLU A 321 17.67 4.05 19.14
CA GLU A 321 16.77 4.47 18.04
C GLU A 321 16.39 5.94 18.13
N LEU A 322 16.16 6.48 19.34
CA LEU A 322 15.66 7.85 19.49
C LEU A 322 16.77 8.87 19.68
N GLU A 323 17.82 8.57 20.43
CA GLU A 323 18.95 9.49 20.60
C GLU A 323 19.70 9.75 19.27
N PRO A 324 19.95 8.75 18.41
CA PRO A 324 20.48 9.01 17.06
C PRO A 324 19.53 9.88 16.23
N LEU A 325 18.23 9.61 16.29
CA LEU A 325 17.23 10.41 15.59
C LEU A 325 17.17 11.86 16.12
N GLN A 326 17.32 12.07 17.43
CA GLN A 326 17.48 13.39 18.02
C GLN A 326 18.74 14.09 17.50
N ALA A 327 19.84 13.36 17.31
CA ALA A 327 21.06 13.90 16.72
C ALA A 327 20.83 14.38 15.28
N THR A 328 20.11 13.60 14.46
CA THR A 328 19.71 14.03 13.11
C THR A 328 18.88 15.32 13.15
N PHE A 329 17.90 15.43 14.06
CA PHE A 329 17.15 16.68 14.19
C PHE A 329 18.00 17.87 14.67
N LYS A 330 19.12 17.64 15.37
CA LYS A 330 20.03 18.72 15.78
C LYS A 330 20.82 19.30 14.62
N GLU A 331 20.95 18.62 13.47
CA GLU A 331 21.56 19.16 12.24
C GLU A 331 20.84 20.43 11.74
N ILE A 332 19.57 20.63 12.14
CA ILE A 332 18.84 21.87 11.91
C ILE A 332 19.60 23.07 12.50
N ASN A 333 20.24 22.91 13.66
CA ASN A 333 20.96 23.99 14.31
C ASN A 333 22.14 24.48 13.46
N GLU A 334 22.82 23.58 12.77
CA GLU A 334 23.95 23.90 11.88
C GLU A 334 23.47 24.71 10.67
N HIS A 335 22.35 24.30 10.06
CA HIS A 335 21.74 25.03 8.95
C HIS A 335 21.21 26.41 9.36
N VAL A 336 20.63 26.51 10.56
CA VAL A 336 19.99 27.71 11.07
C VAL A 336 21.02 28.70 11.65
N GLY A 337 22.18 28.20 12.09
CA GLY A 337 23.23 28.96 12.78
C GLY A 337 22.88 29.34 14.22
N GLU A 338 21.88 28.68 14.82
CA GLU A 338 21.37 28.94 16.16
C GLU A 338 20.86 27.64 16.77
N GLU A 339 21.04 27.45 18.07
CA GLU A 339 20.59 26.25 18.78
C GLU A 339 19.06 26.29 19.05
N VAL A 340 18.29 25.95 18.02
CA VAL A 340 16.82 25.95 18.03
C VAL A 340 16.19 24.59 18.36
N VAL A 341 16.93 23.50 18.14
CA VAL A 341 16.55 22.13 18.48
C VAL A 341 17.38 21.63 19.66
N ARG A 342 16.69 21.36 20.77
CA ARG A 342 17.28 20.79 21.99
C ARG A 342 16.37 19.71 22.57
N PHE A 343 16.99 18.77 23.28
CA PHE A 343 16.30 17.67 23.94
C PHE A 343 16.81 17.49 25.37
N ASN A 344 15.88 17.26 26.30
CA ASN A 344 16.17 16.74 27.63
C ASN A 344 16.49 15.25 27.55
N PRO A 345 17.27 14.71 28.52
CA PRO A 345 17.41 13.27 28.69
C PRO A 345 16.04 12.58 28.82
N TYR A 346 15.96 11.35 28.32
CA TYR A 346 14.74 10.55 28.49
C TYR A 346 14.67 9.98 29.90
N LEU A 347 13.65 10.41 30.65
CA LEU A 347 13.36 9.94 32.00
C LEU A 347 11.96 9.34 32.05
N LEU A 348 11.82 8.18 32.70
CA LEU A 348 10.54 7.56 32.99
C LEU A 348 9.92 8.09 34.28
N ASP A 349 10.77 8.39 35.26
CA ASP A 349 10.35 8.97 36.53
C ASP A 349 9.84 10.39 36.32
N LEU A 350 8.75 10.70 36.99
CA LEU A 350 8.42 12.08 37.34
C LEU A 350 9.32 12.38 38.53
N GLU A 351 10.37 13.18 38.35
CA GLU A 351 10.98 13.83 39.51
C GLU A 351 9.84 14.58 40.22
N ALA A 352 9.53 14.16 41.45
CA ALA A 352 8.44 14.65 42.26
C ALA A 352 8.71 16.08 42.77
#